data_AF-A0A1Q6YUS8-F1
#
_entry.id   AF-A0A1Q6YUS8-F1
#
_cell.length_a   1.000
_cell.length_b   1.000
_cell.length_c   1.000
_cell.angle_alpha   90.00
_cell.angle_beta   90.00
_cell.angle_gamma   90.00
#
_symmetry.space_group_name_H-M   'P 1'
#
loop_
_entity.id
_entity.type
_entity.pdbx_description
1 polymer ?
#
loop_
_entity_poly.entity_id
_entity_poly.type
_entity_poly.pdbx_seq_one_letter_code
_entity_poly.pdbx_strand_id
1 'polypeptide(L)'
;MEQNAKPSENATSRRSFLRKGLAVGGAGALGAGLLTNGLPAFAKEASGGLTKGDVAILRFLSAAEIIETDLWQQYNELGGIQDSEVPGGSGSPGYIAALEVLDGDMPQYIHDNTEDEISHFTFINAYLVSKGADPVNLDKFRTLKGSQATGALKDKRRLTNLMKLTVDTSWWTRYRSRTKNPDFGDTFAQAIPGLSKGQFPAIPRTDDDLKGFKPGTSPTIPDHLQAIANTAGFHFGFIEQGGTSLYPSLAQRVTNLEVLRILLSIGPTESMHFQTWHDKAGNAPALTDPTNGLVFPDLNSPPFGGEDFQTNLIMPEPTIFLSRKFPVVSIIRPTETQGAAMGAAKALTDDGLFIGQSKEFFAVLNELAVQADAARHGF
;
A
#
# COMPACT_ATOMS: atom_id res chain seq x y z
N MET A 1 -58.79 9.88 -38.60
CA MET A 1 -58.76 8.49 -38.11
C MET A 1 -57.36 8.21 -37.62
N GLU A 2 -57.16 8.42 -36.34
CA GLU A 2 -55.96 8.03 -35.59
C GLU A 2 -55.97 6.52 -35.37
N GLN A 3 -54.81 5.88 -35.50
CA GLN A 3 -54.52 4.61 -34.83
C GLN A 3 -53.18 4.75 -34.12
N ASN A 4 -53.27 4.94 -32.80
CA ASN A 4 -52.15 4.89 -31.87
C ASN A 4 -51.75 3.44 -31.62
N ALA A 5 -50.50 3.11 -31.93
CA ALA A 5 -49.82 1.92 -31.47
C ALA A 5 -49.30 2.11 -30.02
N LYS A 6 -49.44 1.08 -29.20
CA LYS A 6 -49.03 1.01 -27.78
C LYS A 6 -47.49 1.03 -27.63
N PRO A 7 -46.93 1.62 -26.56
CA PRO A 7 -45.56 1.34 -26.12
C PRO A 7 -45.50 0.10 -25.21
N SER A 8 -44.45 -0.69 -25.41
CA SER A 8 -44.10 -1.92 -24.69
C SER A 8 -43.48 -1.69 -23.32
N GLU A 9 -43.66 -2.70 -22.46
CA GLU A 9 -43.17 -2.81 -21.08
C GLU A 9 -41.64 -2.89 -20.94
N ASN A 10 -41.19 -2.61 -19.70
CA ASN A 10 -39.91 -2.94 -19.07
C ASN A 10 -38.78 -1.90 -19.13
N ALA A 11 -38.90 -0.90 -18.24
CA ALA A 11 -37.75 -0.23 -17.63
C ALA A 11 -37.84 -0.36 -16.10
N THR A 12 -37.15 -1.33 -15.52
CA THR A 12 -36.99 -1.49 -14.06
C THR A 12 -36.01 -0.44 -13.54
N SER A 13 -36.55 0.67 -13.04
CA SER A 13 -35.77 1.75 -12.42
C SER A 13 -35.36 1.39 -10.99
N ARG A 14 -34.08 1.61 -10.67
CA ARG A 14 -33.40 1.39 -9.37
C ARG A 14 -34.12 2.01 -8.14
N ARG A 15 -35.11 2.89 -8.35
CA ARG A 15 -35.94 3.50 -7.28
C ARG A 15 -37.00 2.59 -6.68
N SER A 16 -37.34 1.46 -7.31
CA SER A 16 -38.33 0.50 -6.78
C SER A 16 -37.81 -0.24 -5.53
N PHE A 17 -36.50 -0.49 -5.45
CA PHE A 17 -35.90 -1.28 -4.38
C PHE A 17 -35.82 -0.53 -3.04
N LEU A 18 -35.56 0.78 -3.09
CA LEU A 18 -35.49 1.64 -1.89
C LEU A 18 -36.86 1.98 -1.29
N ARG A 19 -37.94 1.89 -2.08
CA ARG A 19 -39.29 2.24 -1.61
C ARG A 19 -40.01 1.10 -0.87
N LYS A 20 -39.55 -0.14 -0.99
CA LYS A 20 -40.12 -1.29 -0.26
C LYS A 20 -39.57 -1.45 1.17
N GLY A 21 -38.58 -0.66 1.58
CA GLY A 21 -37.99 -0.70 2.92
C GLY A 21 -38.57 0.26 3.96
N LEU A 22 -39.55 1.11 3.60
CA LEU A 22 -40.00 2.24 4.45
C LEU A 22 -41.51 2.25 4.75
N ALA A 23 -42.15 1.08 4.80
CA ALA A 23 -43.57 0.98 5.15
C ALA A 23 -43.85 -0.16 6.13
N VAL A 24 -43.30 -0.07 7.34
CA VAL A 24 -43.88 -0.65 8.56
C VAL A 24 -43.72 0.40 9.66
N GLY A 25 -44.85 0.89 10.19
CA GLY A 25 -44.92 2.12 10.97
C GLY A 25 -44.89 1.95 12.50
N GLY A 26 -45.10 3.09 13.17
CA GLY A 26 -45.56 3.17 14.56
C GLY A 26 -44.47 3.37 15.61
N ALA A 27 -44.62 4.42 16.42
CA ALA A 27 -43.71 4.84 17.48
C ALA A 27 -43.50 3.79 18.59
N GLY A 28 -42.27 3.75 19.14
CA GLY A 28 -42.00 3.25 20.50
C GLY A 28 -40.95 2.14 20.62
N ALA A 29 -39.76 2.51 21.08
CA ALA A 29 -38.75 1.71 21.81
C ALA A 29 -38.13 0.44 21.18
N LEU A 30 -36.85 0.25 21.52
CA LEU A 30 -35.99 -0.93 21.37
C LEU A 30 -35.20 -1.04 20.06
N GLY A 31 -34.10 -0.28 19.99
CA GLY A 31 -32.95 -0.61 19.15
C GLY A 31 -32.19 -1.80 19.73
N ALA A 32 -32.60 -3.01 19.37
CA ALA A 32 -31.83 -4.25 19.51
C ALA A 32 -32.52 -5.31 18.64
N GLY A 33 -32.07 -5.52 17.39
CA GLY A 33 -32.76 -6.48 16.54
C GLY A 33 -32.24 -6.70 15.12
N LEU A 34 -30.99 -6.38 14.80
CA LEU A 34 -30.42 -6.73 13.47
C LEU A 34 -29.10 -7.50 13.50
N LEU A 35 -28.75 -8.10 14.65
CA LEU A 35 -27.54 -8.92 14.78
C LEU A 35 -27.80 -10.19 15.61
N THR A 36 -28.84 -10.96 15.28
CA THR A 36 -28.96 -12.33 15.78
C THR A 36 -29.58 -13.22 14.72
N ASN A 37 -28.80 -13.51 13.69
CA ASN A 37 -28.89 -14.77 12.97
C ASN A 37 -27.46 -15.20 12.69
N GLY A 38 -26.91 -15.99 13.61
CA GLY A 38 -25.67 -16.70 13.38
C GLY A 38 -25.82 -17.52 12.10
N LEU A 39 -25.24 -17.04 11.03
CA LEU A 39 -25.05 -17.83 9.82
C LEU A 39 -24.17 -19.02 10.22
N PRO A 40 -24.54 -20.27 9.89
CA PRO A 40 -23.63 -21.38 9.97
C PRO A 40 -22.63 -21.23 8.81
N ALA A 41 -21.72 -20.26 8.90
CA ALA A 41 -20.65 -20.06 7.92
C ALA A 41 -19.59 -21.17 7.97
N PHE A 42 -19.75 -22.12 8.90
CA PHE A 42 -18.98 -23.36 9.00
C PHE A 42 -19.87 -24.58 8.78
N ALA A 43 -20.77 -24.53 7.80
CA ALA A 43 -21.47 -25.72 7.33
C ALA A 43 -20.57 -26.52 6.39
N LYS A 44 -19.67 -27.32 6.97
CA LYS A 44 -19.24 -28.62 6.44
C LYS A 44 -18.72 -28.63 4.99
N GLU A 45 -17.77 -27.77 4.65
CA GLU A 45 -16.76 -28.18 3.69
C GLU A 45 -15.78 -29.09 4.43
N ALA A 46 -15.54 -30.29 3.90
CA ALA A 46 -14.40 -31.07 4.32
C ALA A 46 -13.18 -30.17 4.10
N SER A 47 -12.61 -29.65 5.18
CA SER A 47 -11.38 -28.86 5.12
C SER A 47 -10.27 -29.80 4.68
N GLY A 48 -10.14 -29.95 3.35
CA GLY A 48 -8.88 -30.35 2.76
C GLY A 48 -7.82 -29.45 3.38
N GLY A 49 -6.79 -30.05 3.97
CA GLY A 49 -5.67 -29.30 4.54
C GLY A 49 -5.10 -28.33 3.51
N LEU A 50 -4.49 -27.24 3.97
CA LEU A 50 -3.86 -26.28 3.07
C LEU A 50 -2.88 -27.00 2.13
N THR A 51 -2.93 -26.66 0.85
CA THR A 51 -1.91 -27.16 -0.07
C THR A 51 -0.56 -26.52 0.27
N LYS A 52 0.53 -27.13 -0.19
CA LYS A 52 1.86 -26.50 -0.08
C LYS A 52 1.90 -25.13 -0.75
N GLY A 53 1.14 -24.94 -1.83
CA GLY A 53 1.03 -23.66 -2.53
C GLY A 53 0.31 -22.60 -1.69
N ASP A 54 -0.81 -22.94 -1.06
CA ASP A 54 -1.53 -22.02 -0.18
C ASP A 54 -0.64 -21.57 1.00
N VAL A 55 0.06 -22.53 1.63
CA VAL A 55 1.00 -22.24 2.72
C VAL A 55 2.16 -21.36 2.24
N ALA A 56 2.73 -21.64 1.07
CA ALA A 56 3.83 -20.85 0.52
C ALA A 56 3.41 -19.40 0.24
N ILE A 57 2.22 -19.18 -0.35
CA ILE A 57 1.67 -17.85 -0.60
C ILE A 57 1.45 -17.10 0.72
N LEU A 58 0.81 -17.71 1.71
CA LEU A 58 0.57 -17.07 3.01
C LEU A 58 1.88 -16.76 3.74
N ARG A 59 2.88 -17.64 3.67
CA ARG A 59 4.20 -17.37 4.26
C ARG A 59 4.90 -16.21 3.56
N PHE A 60 4.86 -16.14 2.23
CA PHE A 60 5.44 -15.00 1.52
C PHE A 60 4.73 -13.69 1.86
N LEU A 61 3.40 -13.67 1.85
CA LEU A 61 2.62 -12.50 2.26
C LEU A 61 2.96 -12.09 3.69
N SER A 62 2.96 -13.03 4.65
CA SER A 62 3.38 -12.72 6.02
C SER A 62 4.78 -12.12 6.12
N ALA A 63 5.73 -12.55 5.27
CA ALA A 63 7.06 -11.96 5.23
C ALA A 63 7.06 -10.52 4.68
N ALA A 64 6.26 -10.26 3.64
CA ALA A 64 6.06 -8.90 3.10
C ALA A 64 5.44 -7.99 4.19
N GLU A 65 4.36 -8.42 4.82
CA GLU A 65 3.69 -7.70 5.90
C GLU A 65 4.60 -7.40 7.11
N ILE A 66 5.49 -8.34 7.49
CA ILE A 66 6.50 -8.09 8.55
C ILE A 66 7.51 -7.01 8.14
N ILE A 67 7.90 -6.99 6.86
CA ILE A 67 8.82 -5.99 6.31
C ILE A 67 8.14 -4.62 6.25
N GLU A 68 6.89 -4.58 5.79
CA GLU A 68 6.07 -3.36 5.71
C GLU A 68 5.75 -2.81 7.10
N THR A 69 5.45 -3.67 8.07
CA THR A 69 5.34 -3.27 9.48
C THR A 69 6.62 -2.59 9.98
N ASP A 70 7.80 -3.14 9.68
CA ASP A 70 9.07 -2.58 10.18
C ASP A 70 9.40 -1.21 9.58
N LEU A 71 9.04 -0.96 8.31
CA LEU A 71 9.18 0.36 7.71
C LEU A 71 8.12 1.33 8.22
N TRP A 72 6.85 0.91 8.34
CA TRP A 72 5.77 1.78 8.83
C TRP A 72 5.97 2.18 10.28
N GLN A 73 6.44 1.28 11.14
CA GLN A 73 6.84 1.64 12.50
C GLN A 73 7.90 2.75 12.54
N GLN A 74 8.86 2.77 11.61
CA GLN A 74 9.85 3.86 11.57
C GLN A 74 9.25 5.19 11.13
N TYR A 75 8.27 5.18 10.22
CA TYR A 75 7.50 6.38 9.89
C TYR A 75 6.64 6.83 11.08
N ASN A 76 5.92 5.92 11.72
CA ASN A 76 5.06 6.21 12.87
C ASN A 76 5.85 6.79 14.05
N GLU A 77 7.07 6.30 14.30
CA GLU A 77 7.94 6.82 15.37
C GLU A 77 8.24 8.31 15.26
N LEU A 78 8.32 8.82 14.03
CA LEU A 78 8.74 10.20 13.76
C LEU A 78 7.59 11.09 13.28
N GLY A 79 6.66 10.53 12.50
CA GLY A 79 5.63 11.27 11.78
C GLY A 79 4.19 10.91 12.16
N GLY A 80 3.95 9.80 12.87
CA GLY A 80 2.62 9.34 13.24
C GLY A 80 2.13 9.86 14.60
N ILE A 81 0.95 9.40 15.01
CA ILE A 81 0.39 9.68 16.34
C ILE A 81 1.15 8.91 17.42
N GLN A 82 1.40 9.56 18.56
CA GLN A 82 2.10 8.96 19.69
C GLN A 82 1.10 8.63 20.79
N ASP A 83 0.58 7.40 20.77
CA ASP A 83 -0.39 6.89 21.74
C ASP A 83 -0.05 5.46 22.20
N SER A 84 -1.01 4.77 22.80
CA SER A 84 -0.86 3.40 23.29
C SER A 84 -1.34 2.32 22.32
N GLU A 85 -1.96 2.70 21.20
CA GLU A 85 -2.54 1.77 20.23
C GLU A 85 -1.45 1.15 19.37
N VAL A 86 -0.61 2.00 18.77
CA VAL A 86 0.51 1.56 17.92
C VAL A 86 1.84 1.90 18.59
N PRO A 87 2.79 0.94 18.70
CA PRO A 87 4.13 1.24 19.19
C PRO A 87 4.81 2.34 18.38
N GLY A 88 5.05 3.47 19.04
CA GLY A 88 5.65 4.67 18.44
C GLY A 88 6.96 5.09 19.11
N GLY A 89 7.41 6.27 18.72
CA GLY A 89 8.58 6.96 19.24
C GLY A 89 8.13 8.06 20.19
N SER A 90 8.75 9.23 20.08
CA SER A 90 8.24 10.45 20.71
C SER A 90 7.80 11.51 19.69
N GLY A 91 7.79 11.16 18.40
CA GLY A 91 7.50 12.08 17.30
C GLY A 91 8.63 13.09 17.04
N SER A 92 8.63 13.66 15.83
CA SER A 92 9.54 14.72 15.40
C SER A 92 8.74 15.91 14.86
N PRO A 93 8.58 16.99 15.65
CA PRO A 93 7.71 18.12 15.26
C PRO A 93 8.07 18.75 13.90
N GLY A 94 9.36 18.80 13.56
CA GLY A 94 9.80 19.32 12.26
C GLY A 94 9.42 18.41 11.10
N TYR A 95 9.58 17.09 11.28
CA TYR A 95 9.22 16.12 10.25
C TYR A 95 7.71 15.99 10.09
N ILE A 96 6.95 16.00 11.20
CA ILE A 96 5.48 16.06 11.19
C ILE A 96 5.01 17.29 10.40
N ALA A 97 5.53 18.48 10.70
CA ALA A 97 5.15 19.70 9.97
C ALA A 97 5.47 19.60 8.47
N ALA A 98 6.57 18.96 8.09
CA ALA A 98 6.93 18.75 6.68
C ALA A 98 6.04 17.73 5.97
N LEU A 99 5.59 16.68 6.69
CA LEU A 99 4.57 15.75 6.19
C LEU A 99 3.22 16.45 6.06
N GLU A 100 2.82 17.29 7.02
CA GLU A 100 1.55 18.02 7.00
C GLU A 100 1.40 19.00 5.82
N VAL A 101 2.50 19.37 5.16
CA VAL A 101 2.47 20.09 3.87
C VAL A 101 1.83 19.24 2.77
N LEU A 102 1.99 17.91 2.83
CA LEU A 102 1.36 16.97 1.90
C LEU A 102 -0.12 16.78 2.26
N ASP A 103 -0.44 16.61 3.54
CA ASP A 103 -1.82 16.58 4.04
C ASP A 103 -1.85 16.74 5.56
N GLY A 104 -2.78 17.53 6.10
CA GLY A 104 -2.87 17.79 7.54
C GLY A 104 -3.16 16.55 8.40
N ASP A 105 -3.72 15.50 7.80
CA ASP A 105 -4.03 14.23 8.48
C ASP A 105 -2.91 13.18 8.34
N MET A 106 -1.74 13.56 7.79
CA MET A 106 -0.59 12.66 7.63
C MET A 106 -0.26 11.84 8.89
N PRO A 107 -0.23 12.43 10.12
CA PRO A 107 0.04 11.64 11.32
C PRO A 107 -0.97 10.53 11.58
N GLN A 108 -2.25 10.75 11.28
CA GLN A 108 -3.30 9.75 11.44
C GLN A 108 -3.14 8.64 10.40
N TYR A 109 -2.96 9.00 9.12
CA TYR A 109 -2.81 8.00 8.05
C TYR A 109 -1.59 7.09 8.26
N ILE A 110 -0.46 7.65 8.72
CA ILE A 110 0.75 6.88 9.02
C ILE A 110 0.49 5.91 10.19
N HIS A 111 -0.23 6.37 11.22
CA HIS A 111 -0.53 5.57 12.40
C HIS A 111 -1.49 4.42 12.07
N ASP A 112 -2.61 4.71 11.39
CA ASP A 112 -3.61 3.71 10.99
C ASP A 112 -3.00 2.64 10.06
N ASN A 113 -2.24 3.06 9.04
CA ASN A 113 -1.58 2.13 8.12
C ASN A 113 -0.56 1.25 8.86
N THR A 114 0.09 1.79 9.92
CA THR A 114 1.01 0.99 10.75
C THR A 114 0.24 -0.04 11.58
N GLU A 115 -0.93 0.29 12.10
CA GLU A 115 -1.81 -0.66 12.80
C GLU A 115 -2.26 -1.78 11.86
N ASP A 116 -2.72 -1.41 10.66
CA ASP A 116 -3.23 -2.35 9.66
C ASP A 116 -2.14 -3.37 9.27
N GLU A 117 -0.91 -2.93 8.98
CA GLU A 117 0.19 -3.87 8.68
C GLU A 117 0.53 -4.80 9.85
N ILE A 118 0.47 -4.28 11.10
CA ILE A 118 0.66 -5.11 12.28
C ILE A 118 -0.42 -6.19 12.36
N SER A 119 -1.66 -5.82 12.05
CA SER A 119 -2.81 -6.71 12.05
C SER A 119 -2.67 -7.80 10.97
N HIS A 120 -2.22 -7.44 9.76
CA HIS A 120 -2.08 -8.34 8.63
C HIS A 120 -1.11 -9.48 8.94
N PHE A 121 0.15 -9.18 9.31
CA PHE A 121 1.12 -10.25 9.57
C PHE A 121 0.73 -11.08 10.80
N THR A 122 0.17 -10.45 11.84
CA THR A 122 -0.25 -11.14 13.06
C THR A 122 -1.35 -12.14 12.75
N PHE A 123 -2.36 -11.74 11.98
CA PHE A 123 -3.44 -12.60 11.54
C PHE A 123 -2.93 -13.75 10.66
N ILE A 124 -2.12 -13.46 9.63
CA ILE A 124 -1.63 -14.48 8.70
C ILE A 124 -0.79 -15.53 9.44
N ASN A 125 0.12 -15.11 10.33
CA ASN A 125 0.91 -16.03 11.15
C ASN A 125 0.04 -16.88 12.07
N ALA A 126 -0.95 -16.29 12.74
CA ALA A 126 -1.88 -17.03 13.59
C ALA A 126 -2.70 -18.04 12.77
N TYR A 127 -3.14 -17.66 11.56
CA TYR A 127 -3.85 -18.55 10.66
C TYR A 127 -2.97 -19.72 10.20
N LEU A 128 -1.71 -19.48 9.81
CA LEU A 128 -0.74 -20.53 9.48
C LEU A 128 -0.59 -21.55 10.63
N VAL A 129 -0.36 -21.06 11.85
CA VAL A 129 -0.24 -21.90 13.05
C VAL A 129 -1.52 -22.70 13.29
N SER A 130 -2.70 -22.09 13.12
CA SER A 130 -3.99 -22.78 13.30
C SER A 130 -4.20 -23.94 12.33
N LYS A 131 -3.52 -23.91 11.17
CA LYS A 131 -3.54 -24.97 10.15
C LYS A 131 -2.33 -25.93 10.25
N GLY A 132 -1.52 -25.81 11.30
CA GLY A 132 -0.34 -26.64 11.52
C GLY A 132 0.83 -26.33 10.59
N ALA A 133 0.84 -25.15 9.95
CA ALA A 133 1.95 -24.66 9.16
C ALA A 133 2.86 -23.76 10.01
N ASP A 134 4.14 -23.71 9.65
CA ASP A 134 5.09 -22.82 10.33
C ASP A 134 4.71 -21.35 10.08
N PRO A 135 4.79 -20.48 11.11
CA PRO A 135 4.73 -19.03 10.91
C PRO A 135 6.04 -18.50 10.30
N VAL A 136 6.04 -17.25 9.89
CA VAL A 136 7.23 -16.51 9.49
C VAL A 136 7.73 -15.65 10.65
N ASN A 137 9.03 -15.73 10.91
CA ASN A 137 9.72 -14.87 11.87
C ASN A 137 11.04 -14.40 11.25
N LEU A 138 11.20 -13.08 11.13
CA LEU A 138 12.40 -12.43 10.58
C LEU A 138 13.25 -11.75 11.66
N ASP A 139 12.94 -11.89 12.94
CA ASP A 139 13.57 -11.14 14.04
C ASP A 139 15.09 -11.32 14.11
N LYS A 140 15.60 -12.50 13.75
CA LYS A 140 17.05 -12.75 13.68
C LYS A 140 17.78 -11.81 12.70
N PHE A 141 17.05 -11.20 11.75
CA PHE A 141 17.58 -10.26 10.77
C PHE A 141 17.38 -8.79 11.17
N ARG A 142 16.76 -8.50 12.33
CA ARG A 142 16.67 -7.14 12.88
C ARG A 142 18.05 -6.70 13.36
N THR A 143 18.85 -6.19 12.44
CA THR A 143 20.27 -5.84 12.67
C THR A 143 20.59 -4.41 12.27
N LEU A 144 19.80 -3.83 11.35
CA LEU A 144 20.00 -2.49 10.84
C LEU A 144 19.72 -1.45 11.93
N LYS A 145 20.36 -0.29 11.82
CA LYS A 145 20.07 0.87 12.67
C LYS A 145 19.01 1.72 11.99
N GLY A 146 18.04 2.19 12.76
CA GLY A 146 17.09 3.21 12.32
C GLY A 146 17.65 4.64 12.48
N SER A 147 16.77 5.62 12.32
CA SER A 147 17.06 7.04 12.56
C SER A 147 17.67 7.29 13.94
N GLN A 148 18.57 8.27 14.00
CA GLN A 148 19.17 8.78 15.24
C GLN A 148 18.67 10.19 15.58
N ALA A 149 17.72 10.72 14.80
CA ALA A 149 17.05 11.97 15.10
C ALA A 149 16.23 11.87 16.39
N THR A 150 16.00 13.01 17.03
CA THR A 150 15.07 13.16 18.15
C THR A 150 13.67 12.78 17.68
N GLY A 151 12.99 11.93 18.46
CA GLY A 151 11.72 11.30 18.07
C GLY A 151 11.83 9.79 17.83
N ALA A 152 12.93 9.34 17.24
CA ALA A 152 13.10 7.94 16.86
C ALA A 152 13.48 7.01 18.03
N LEU A 153 13.16 5.72 17.92
CA LEU A 153 13.68 4.67 18.80
C LEU A 153 15.12 4.28 18.38
N LYS A 154 16.10 5.03 18.88
CA LYS A 154 17.50 5.00 18.41
C LYS A 154 18.22 3.66 18.57
N ASP A 155 17.88 2.89 19.61
CA ASP A 155 18.50 1.60 19.92
C ASP A 155 17.77 0.41 19.28
N LYS A 156 16.55 0.62 18.75
CA LYS A 156 15.76 -0.44 18.12
C LYS A 156 16.38 -0.84 16.78
N ARG A 157 16.57 -2.15 16.62
CA ARG A 157 17.11 -2.73 15.38
C ARG A 157 16.00 -3.01 14.37
N ARG A 158 16.33 -2.83 13.09
CA ARG A 158 15.38 -2.84 11.96
C ARG A 158 15.67 -3.95 10.98
N LEU A 159 14.62 -4.35 10.26
CA LEU A 159 14.71 -5.14 9.04
C LEU A 159 15.01 -4.25 7.82
N THR A 160 14.50 -3.02 7.85
CA THR A 160 14.50 -2.08 6.73
C THR A 160 15.31 -0.82 7.02
N ASN A 161 15.68 -0.10 5.96
CA ASN A 161 16.48 1.12 6.00
C ASN A 161 15.83 2.22 5.16
N LEU A 162 15.20 3.18 5.83
CA LEU A 162 14.52 4.32 5.20
C LEU A 162 15.43 5.52 4.88
N MET A 163 16.74 5.37 5.08
CA MET A 163 17.70 6.48 4.98
C MET A 163 18.49 6.49 3.65
N LYS A 164 18.29 5.47 2.79
CA LYS A 164 19.04 5.28 1.53
C LYS A 164 18.16 4.65 0.44
N LEU A 165 17.04 5.28 0.14
CA LEU A 165 16.03 4.73 -0.77
C LEU A 165 16.23 5.19 -2.22
N THR A 166 15.97 4.30 -3.17
CA THR A 166 15.90 4.53 -4.62
C THR A 166 14.47 4.26 -5.08
N VAL A 167 13.58 5.21 -4.86
CA VAL A 167 12.13 4.99 -5.02
C VAL A 167 11.74 4.97 -6.50
N ASP A 168 11.18 3.86 -6.96
CA ASP A 168 10.52 3.81 -8.27
C ASP A 168 9.20 4.58 -8.21
N THR A 169 9.14 5.71 -8.91
CA THR A 169 7.96 6.58 -9.00
C THR A 169 7.14 6.34 -10.27
N SER A 170 7.45 5.29 -11.03
CA SER A 170 6.73 4.96 -12.28
C SER A 170 5.30 4.47 -12.04
N TRP A 171 4.98 4.04 -10.80
CA TRP A 171 3.61 3.75 -10.39
C TRP A 171 2.68 4.94 -10.59
N TRP A 172 3.19 6.17 -10.46
CA TRP A 172 2.43 7.40 -10.63
C TRP A 172 1.82 7.52 -12.04
N THR A 173 2.66 7.37 -13.07
CA THR A 173 2.22 7.45 -14.47
C THR A 173 1.58 6.13 -14.91
N ARG A 174 1.91 5.01 -14.26
CA ARG A 174 1.25 3.71 -14.47
C ARG A 174 -0.25 3.82 -14.31
N TYR A 175 -0.72 4.35 -13.18
CA TYR A 175 -2.15 4.44 -12.90
C TYR A 175 -2.89 5.54 -13.68
N ARG A 176 -2.15 6.47 -14.30
CA ARG A 176 -2.70 7.55 -15.14
C ARG A 176 -2.66 7.28 -16.64
N SER A 177 -1.95 6.24 -17.08
CA SER A 177 -1.86 5.93 -18.51
C SER A 177 -3.11 5.24 -19.05
N ARG A 178 -3.70 5.80 -20.12
CA ARG A 178 -4.84 5.21 -20.85
C ARG A 178 -4.45 4.10 -21.83
N THR A 179 -3.17 4.03 -22.21
CA THR A 179 -2.72 3.20 -23.35
C THR A 179 -1.73 2.11 -22.96
N LYS A 180 -1.29 2.07 -21.70
CA LYS A 180 -0.24 1.17 -21.23
C LYS A 180 -0.71 0.31 -20.06
N ASN A 181 -0.20 -0.91 -19.98
CA ASN A 181 -0.39 -1.83 -18.88
C ASN A 181 0.88 -2.68 -18.67
N PRO A 182 1.47 -2.74 -17.45
CA PRO A 182 2.66 -3.57 -17.19
C PRO A 182 2.46 -5.06 -17.52
N ASP A 183 1.23 -5.57 -17.44
CA ASP A 183 0.88 -6.95 -17.82
C ASP A 183 1.16 -7.25 -19.32
N PHE A 184 1.31 -6.20 -20.14
CA PHE A 184 1.65 -6.29 -21.57
C PHE A 184 3.13 -5.91 -21.86
N GLY A 185 3.95 -5.78 -20.82
CA GLY A 185 5.36 -5.40 -20.93
C GLY A 185 5.60 -3.90 -21.17
N ASP A 186 4.57 -3.06 -20.98
CA ASP A 186 4.71 -1.62 -21.13
C ASP A 186 5.53 -1.01 -19.98
N THR A 187 6.26 0.06 -20.29
CA THR A 187 7.06 0.83 -19.33
C THR A 187 6.55 2.25 -19.15
N PHE A 188 6.85 2.82 -17.98
CA PHE A 188 6.23 4.04 -17.47
C PHE A 188 7.29 5.09 -17.13
N ALA A 189 6.94 6.36 -17.30
CA ALA A 189 7.84 7.45 -16.97
C ALA A 189 7.87 7.66 -15.44
N GLN A 190 9.03 8.03 -14.92
CA GLN A 190 9.21 8.39 -13.52
C GLN A 190 8.57 9.75 -13.27
N ALA A 191 7.74 9.88 -12.23
CA ALA A 191 7.24 11.18 -11.78
C ALA A 191 8.38 12.04 -11.22
N ILE A 192 9.27 11.42 -10.44
CA ILE A 192 10.45 12.08 -9.86
C ILE A 192 11.71 11.36 -10.38
N PRO A 193 12.24 11.72 -11.57
CA PRO A 193 13.33 10.97 -12.20
C PRO A 193 14.63 10.89 -11.40
N GLY A 194 14.88 11.87 -10.50
CA GLY A 194 16.05 11.85 -9.61
C GLY A 194 15.92 10.80 -8.52
N LEU A 195 14.71 10.63 -7.97
CA LEU A 195 14.44 9.74 -6.86
C LEU A 195 14.63 8.26 -7.23
N SER A 196 14.32 7.90 -8.48
CA SER A 196 14.50 6.54 -9.00
C SER A 196 15.94 6.20 -9.42
N LYS A 197 16.91 7.10 -9.20
CA LYS A 197 18.30 6.93 -9.66
C LYS A 197 19.34 7.15 -8.55
N GLY A 198 18.97 7.86 -7.48
CA GLY A 198 19.84 8.13 -6.34
C GLY A 198 19.35 7.45 -5.08
N GLN A 199 20.10 7.63 -3.99
CA GLN A 199 19.75 7.11 -2.67
C GLN A 199 19.45 8.27 -1.72
N PHE A 200 18.23 8.37 -1.25
CA PHE A 200 17.75 9.50 -0.46
C PHE A 200 17.05 9.05 0.84
N PRO A 201 17.13 9.85 1.90
CA PRO A 201 16.37 9.58 3.12
C PRO A 201 14.90 9.94 2.97
N ALA A 202 14.02 9.04 3.39
CA ALA A 202 12.59 9.30 3.59
C ALA A 202 12.26 9.65 5.05
N ILE A 203 13.21 9.48 5.97
CA ILE A 203 13.11 9.95 7.36
C ILE A 203 14.36 10.74 7.74
N PRO A 204 14.28 11.71 8.68
CA PRO A 204 15.47 12.37 9.20
C PRO A 204 16.47 11.35 9.73
N ARG A 205 17.73 11.42 9.31
CA ARG A 205 18.78 10.48 9.73
C ARG A 205 19.31 10.83 11.11
N THR A 206 19.50 12.12 11.36
CA THR A 206 19.92 12.73 12.62
C THR A 206 19.23 14.10 12.76
N ASP A 207 19.43 14.78 13.90
CA ASP A 207 18.93 16.15 14.10
C ASP A 207 19.57 17.18 13.14
N ASP A 208 20.63 16.82 12.41
CA ASP A 208 21.18 17.69 11.38
C ASP A 208 20.20 17.92 10.22
N ASP A 209 19.38 16.90 9.90
CA ASP A 209 18.36 16.99 8.85
C ASP A 209 17.17 17.89 9.27
N LEU A 210 17.07 18.25 10.56
CA LEU A 210 16.02 19.11 11.12
C LEU A 210 16.47 20.58 11.23
N LYS A 211 17.72 20.90 10.90
CA LYS A 211 18.29 22.24 11.08
C LYS A 211 17.54 23.30 10.26
N GLY A 212 17.17 24.38 10.94
CA GLY A 212 16.46 25.51 10.33
C GLY A 212 14.95 25.43 10.48
N PHE A 213 14.40 24.30 10.95
CA PHE A 213 13.00 24.23 11.34
C PHE A 213 12.70 25.21 12.47
N LYS A 214 11.59 25.95 12.35
CA LYS A 214 11.07 26.81 13.41
C LYS A 214 9.59 26.49 13.64
N PRO A 215 9.19 26.09 14.86
CA PRO A 215 7.80 25.80 15.16
C PRO A 215 6.96 27.07 15.18
N GLY A 216 5.65 26.92 15.02
CA GLY A 216 4.68 28.00 15.08
C GLY A 216 3.38 27.63 14.36
N THR A 217 2.40 28.53 14.35
CA THR A 217 1.14 28.35 13.58
C THR A 217 1.37 28.34 12.07
N SER A 218 2.51 28.85 11.63
CA SER A 218 3.01 28.77 10.26
C SER A 218 4.49 28.40 10.36
N PRO A 219 4.81 27.09 10.48
CA PRO A 219 6.18 26.65 10.71
C PRO A 219 7.07 27.03 9.53
N THR A 220 8.34 27.32 9.82
CA THR A 220 9.36 27.40 8.76
C THR A 220 9.93 26.01 8.55
N ILE A 221 9.75 25.45 7.36
CA ILE A 221 10.26 24.12 6.99
C ILE A 221 11.40 24.32 5.97
N PRO A 222 12.64 23.89 6.28
CA PRO A 222 13.76 23.96 5.33
C PRO A 222 13.55 23.04 4.13
N ASP A 223 13.99 23.45 2.95
CA ASP A 223 13.86 22.67 1.71
C ASP A 223 14.42 21.26 1.81
N HIS A 224 15.53 21.05 2.55
CA HIS A 224 16.07 19.71 2.78
C HIS A 224 15.10 18.83 3.57
N LEU A 225 14.49 19.36 4.63
CA LEU A 225 13.53 18.63 5.45
C LEU A 225 12.24 18.35 4.65
N GLN A 226 11.80 19.31 3.83
CA GLN A 226 10.67 19.08 2.92
C GLN A 226 11.00 18.04 1.85
N ALA A 227 12.24 17.99 1.33
CA ALA A 227 12.67 16.96 0.39
C ALA A 227 12.62 15.55 1.00
N ILE A 228 12.95 15.41 2.29
CA ILE A 228 12.80 14.14 3.05
C ILE A 228 11.33 13.74 3.14
N ALA A 229 10.44 14.67 3.52
CA ALA A 229 9.01 14.41 3.60
C ALA A 229 8.40 14.08 2.23
N ASN A 230 8.80 14.79 1.17
CA ASN A 230 8.38 14.49 -0.20
C ASN A 230 8.87 13.09 -0.63
N THR A 231 10.09 12.71 -0.26
CA THR A 231 10.61 11.35 -0.50
C THR A 231 9.75 10.31 0.20
N ALA A 232 9.34 10.55 1.45
CA ALA A 232 8.41 9.70 2.18
C ALA A 232 7.07 9.56 1.46
N GLY A 233 6.45 10.68 1.04
CA GLY A 233 5.17 10.67 0.33
C GLY A 233 5.17 9.81 -0.94
N PHE A 234 6.24 9.90 -1.75
CA PHE A 234 6.38 9.04 -2.93
C PHE A 234 6.71 7.58 -2.58
N HIS A 235 7.43 7.35 -1.49
CA HIS A 235 7.73 5.99 -1.00
C HIS A 235 6.48 5.30 -0.44
N PHE A 236 5.59 6.01 0.27
CA PHE A 236 4.30 5.47 0.73
C PHE A 236 3.50 4.90 -0.45
N GLY A 237 3.34 5.68 -1.52
CA GLY A 237 2.67 5.21 -2.73
C GLY A 237 3.38 4.05 -3.43
N PHE A 238 4.71 3.97 -3.35
CA PHE A 238 5.50 2.87 -3.92
C PHE A 238 5.30 1.54 -3.18
N ILE A 239 5.25 1.57 -1.85
CA ILE A 239 5.01 0.39 -1.01
C ILE A 239 3.59 -0.13 -1.25
N GLU A 240 2.62 0.76 -1.11
CA GLU A 240 1.20 0.37 -1.05
C GLU A 240 0.63 -0.03 -2.42
N GLN A 241 1.16 0.53 -3.52
CA GLN A 241 0.84 0.00 -4.85
C GLN A 241 1.35 -1.44 -5.03
N GLY A 242 2.41 -1.80 -4.30
CA GLY A 242 3.01 -3.13 -4.28
C GLY A 242 2.04 -4.12 -3.68
N GLY A 243 1.59 -3.89 -2.44
CA GLY A 243 0.55 -4.68 -1.77
C GLY A 243 -0.73 -4.76 -2.59
N THR A 244 -1.20 -3.61 -3.08
CA THR A 244 -2.38 -3.49 -3.95
C THR A 244 -2.33 -4.43 -5.15
N SER A 245 -1.17 -4.61 -5.78
CA SER A 245 -0.98 -5.49 -6.94
C SER A 245 -0.68 -6.94 -6.54
N LEU A 246 0.05 -7.14 -5.45
CA LEU A 246 0.55 -8.45 -5.02
C LEU A 246 -0.59 -9.39 -4.59
N TYR A 247 -1.49 -8.92 -3.74
CA TYR A 247 -2.61 -9.70 -3.24
C TYR A 247 -3.52 -10.26 -4.34
N PRO A 248 -4.04 -9.46 -5.30
CA PRO A 248 -4.86 -10.01 -6.39
C PRO A 248 -4.07 -10.90 -7.35
N SER A 249 -2.76 -10.66 -7.53
CA SER A 249 -1.90 -11.53 -8.33
C SER A 249 -1.75 -12.92 -7.70
N LEU A 250 -1.53 -12.99 -6.38
CA LEU A 250 -1.41 -14.27 -5.66
C LEU A 250 -2.76 -14.93 -5.36
N ALA A 251 -3.85 -14.17 -5.23
CA ALA A 251 -5.21 -14.71 -5.05
C ALA A 251 -5.62 -15.62 -6.21
N GLN A 252 -5.13 -15.36 -7.42
CA GLN A 252 -5.37 -16.21 -8.59
C GLN A 252 -4.64 -17.57 -8.51
N ARG A 253 -3.75 -17.77 -7.53
CA ARG A 253 -2.91 -18.97 -7.39
C ARG A 253 -3.27 -19.85 -6.19
N VAL A 254 -4.05 -19.35 -5.25
CA VAL A 254 -4.50 -20.13 -4.08
C VAL A 254 -5.63 -21.07 -4.49
N THR A 255 -5.74 -22.21 -3.82
CA THR A 255 -6.74 -23.25 -4.09
C THR A 255 -7.77 -23.38 -2.97
N ASN A 256 -7.36 -23.07 -1.74
CA ASN A 256 -8.26 -23.13 -0.59
C ASN A 256 -9.14 -21.87 -0.51
N LEU A 257 -10.47 -22.07 -0.35
CA LEU A 257 -11.43 -20.96 -0.33
C LEU A 257 -11.30 -20.04 0.89
N GLU A 258 -10.87 -20.56 2.04
CA GLU A 258 -10.57 -19.70 3.19
C GLU A 258 -9.35 -18.83 2.91
N VAL A 259 -8.30 -19.39 2.30
CA VAL A 259 -7.10 -18.63 1.91
C VAL A 259 -7.44 -17.60 0.84
N LEU A 260 -8.23 -17.95 -0.17
CA LEU A 260 -8.74 -17.00 -1.16
C LEU A 260 -9.50 -15.86 -0.48
N ARG A 261 -10.36 -16.16 0.49
CA ARG A 261 -11.10 -15.15 1.25
C ARG A 261 -10.16 -14.21 2.01
N ILE A 262 -9.08 -14.72 2.61
CA ILE A 262 -8.05 -13.91 3.28
C ILE A 262 -7.44 -12.92 2.28
N LEU A 263 -6.93 -13.41 1.14
CA LEU A 263 -6.27 -12.54 0.17
C LEU A 263 -7.24 -11.51 -0.45
N LEU A 264 -8.49 -11.89 -0.69
CA LEU A 264 -9.54 -10.99 -1.19
C LEU A 264 -10.10 -10.04 -0.13
N SER A 265 -9.68 -10.18 1.13
CA SER A 265 -10.13 -9.30 2.23
C SER A 265 -9.02 -8.35 2.68
N ILE A 266 -7.76 -8.81 2.71
CA ILE A 266 -6.58 -7.95 2.95
C ILE A 266 -6.23 -7.16 1.69
N GLY A 267 -6.22 -7.76 0.49
CA GLY A 267 -5.84 -7.02 -0.73
C GLY A 267 -6.63 -5.72 -0.99
N PRO A 268 -7.94 -5.64 -0.69
CA PRO A 268 -8.67 -4.39 -0.75
C PRO A 268 -8.28 -3.33 0.29
N THR A 269 -7.75 -3.68 1.47
CA THR A 269 -7.25 -2.69 2.45
C THR A 269 -5.98 -2.03 1.94
N GLU A 270 -5.05 -2.80 1.36
CA GLU A 270 -3.89 -2.28 0.61
C GLU A 270 -4.30 -1.28 -0.49
N SER A 271 -5.40 -1.56 -1.18
CA SER A 271 -5.92 -0.66 -2.23
C SER A 271 -6.44 0.65 -1.64
N MET A 272 -6.99 0.63 -0.42
CA MET A 272 -7.40 1.84 0.31
C MET A 272 -6.18 2.64 0.77
N HIS A 273 -5.14 1.97 1.29
CA HIS A 273 -3.87 2.60 1.61
C HIS A 273 -3.29 3.28 0.37
N PHE A 274 -3.09 2.53 -0.72
CA PHE A 274 -2.53 3.07 -1.95
C PHE A 274 -3.32 4.26 -2.47
N GLN A 275 -4.65 4.20 -2.48
CA GLN A 275 -5.47 5.33 -2.94
C GLN A 275 -5.25 6.59 -2.10
N THR A 276 -5.04 6.47 -0.79
CA THR A 276 -4.69 7.58 0.11
C THR A 276 -3.34 8.16 -0.29
N TRP A 277 -2.30 7.34 -0.38
CA TRP A 277 -0.94 7.83 -0.66
C TRP A 277 -0.75 8.31 -2.09
N HIS A 278 -1.49 7.73 -3.04
CA HIS A 278 -1.53 8.14 -4.44
C HIS A 278 -2.06 9.57 -4.58
N ASP A 279 -3.07 9.95 -3.79
CA ASP A 279 -3.53 11.32 -3.67
C ASP A 279 -2.46 12.19 -3.00
N LYS A 280 -1.97 11.79 -1.82
CA LYS A 280 -1.13 12.68 -1.00
C LYS A 280 0.25 12.96 -1.58
N ALA A 281 0.82 12.02 -2.32
CA ALA A 281 2.06 12.26 -3.08
C ALA A 281 1.91 13.41 -4.10
N GLY A 282 0.69 13.68 -4.58
CA GLY A 282 0.40 14.79 -5.50
C GLY A 282 0.50 16.18 -4.88
N ASN A 283 0.52 16.27 -3.55
CA ASN A 283 0.65 17.53 -2.83
C ASN A 283 2.11 17.90 -2.52
N ALA A 284 3.08 17.07 -2.94
CA ALA A 284 4.49 17.35 -2.78
C ALA A 284 4.88 18.67 -3.48
N PRO A 285 5.35 19.70 -2.75
CA PRO A 285 5.74 20.95 -3.36
C PRO A 285 6.97 20.78 -4.23
N ALA A 286 7.01 21.52 -5.34
CA ALA A 286 8.19 21.59 -6.18
C ALA A 286 9.35 22.27 -5.42
N LEU A 287 10.52 21.63 -5.39
CA LEU A 287 11.72 22.14 -4.73
C LEU A 287 12.99 21.49 -5.29
N THR A 288 14.13 22.07 -4.95
CA THR A 288 15.44 21.43 -5.12
C THR A 288 16.11 21.31 -3.77
N ASP A 289 16.44 20.10 -3.34
CA ASP A 289 17.15 19.88 -2.08
C ASP A 289 18.54 20.54 -2.15
N PRO A 290 18.84 21.53 -1.30
CA PRO A 290 20.10 22.26 -1.34
C PRO A 290 21.31 21.41 -0.92
N THR A 291 21.09 20.22 -0.33
CA THR A 291 22.17 19.37 0.21
C THR A 291 22.67 18.34 -0.78
N ASN A 292 21.83 17.91 -1.73
CA ASN A 292 22.13 16.80 -2.64
C ASN A 292 21.65 17.03 -4.08
N GLY A 293 20.90 18.10 -4.35
CA GLY A 293 20.42 18.44 -5.69
C GLY A 293 19.24 17.60 -6.18
N LEU A 294 18.59 16.81 -5.32
CA LEU A 294 17.34 16.12 -5.67
C LEU A 294 16.27 17.15 -6.02
N VAL A 295 15.67 16.99 -7.19
CA VAL A 295 14.61 17.89 -7.68
C VAL A 295 13.26 17.18 -7.57
N PHE A 296 12.32 17.81 -6.87
CA PHE A 296 10.89 17.54 -7.00
C PHE A 296 10.33 18.59 -7.98
N PRO A 297 10.00 18.21 -9.22
CA PRO A 297 9.47 19.13 -10.22
C PRO A 297 8.01 19.48 -9.94
N ASP A 298 7.53 20.56 -10.57
CA ASP A 298 6.09 20.77 -10.72
C ASP A 298 5.55 19.79 -11.77
N LEU A 299 4.84 18.75 -11.31
CA LEU A 299 4.28 17.71 -12.17
C LEU A 299 3.18 18.22 -13.11
N ASN A 300 2.58 19.38 -12.83
CA ASN A 300 1.52 19.96 -13.66
C ASN A 300 2.04 20.91 -14.75
N SER A 301 3.36 21.16 -14.80
CA SER A 301 3.99 22.10 -15.73
C SER A 301 5.00 21.42 -16.68
N PRO A 302 5.20 21.93 -17.91
CA PRO A 302 6.20 21.40 -18.85
C PRO A 302 7.61 21.27 -18.23
N PRO A 303 8.37 20.20 -18.53
CA PRO A 303 8.10 19.16 -19.53
C PRO A 303 7.15 18.05 -19.06
N PHE A 304 6.66 18.13 -17.82
CA PHE A 304 5.58 17.30 -17.31
C PHE A 304 4.22 17.88 -17.73
N GLY A 305 3.16 17.55 -17.00
CA GLY A 305 1.78 17.88 -17.34
C GLY A 305 1.08 16.83 -18.21
N GLY A 306 -0.13 17.15 -18.64
CA GLY A 306 -1.04 16.18 -19.25
C GLY A 306 -1.59 15.19 -18.21
N GLU A 307 -2.45 14.26 -18.66
CA GLU A 307 -3.13 13.31 -17.76
C GLU A 307 -2.14 12.43 -16.99
N ASP A 308 -1.03 12.01 -17.62
CA ASP A 308 -0.05 11.09 -17.00
C ASP A 308 0.63 11.67 -15.75
N PHE A 309 0.74 13.00 -15.62
CA PHE A 309 1.40 13.65 -14.49
C PHE A 309 0.47 14.49 -13.61
N GLN A 310 -0.80 14.66 -14.00
CA GLN A 310 -1.77 15.48 -13.29
C GLN A 310 -1.97 15.04 -11.83
N THR A 311 -1.73 15.94 -10.88
CA THR A 311 -1.68 15.59 -9.44
C THR A 311 -3.02 15.22 -8.85
N ASN A 312 -4.10 15.88 -9.25
CA ASN A 312 -5.45 15.60 -8.75
C ASN A 312 -6.19 14.47 -9.51
N LEU A 313 -5.54 13.77 -10.44
CA LEU A 313 -6.11 12.61 -11.13
C LEU A 313 -5.87 11.33 -10.32
N ILE A 314 -6.67 11.15 -9.27
CA ILE A 314 -6.44 10.13 -8.24
C ILE A 314 -7.09 8.77 -8.56
N MET A 315 -8.06 8.73 -9.48
CA MET A 315 -8.71 7.48 -9.90
C MET A 315 -7.94 6.86 -11.07
N PRO A 316 -7.85 5.52 -11.15
CA PRO A 316 -7.10 4.85 -12.20
C PRO A 316 -7.75 5.03 -13.59
N GLU A 317 -6.96 5.47 -14.57
CA GLU A 317 -7.43 5.62 -15.94
C GLU A 317 -7.71 4.26 -16.62
N PRO A 318 -8.80 4.13 -17.38
CA PRO A 318 -9.09 2.90 -18.13
C PRO A 318 -7.96 2.55 -19.08
N THR A 319 -7.58 1.27 -19.11
CA THR A 319 -6.54 0.76 -20.01
C THR A 319 -6.89 -0.61 -20.58
N ILE A 320 -5.99 -1.15 -21.39
CA ILE A 320 -6.06 -2.50 -21.94
C ILE A 320 -5.97 -3.53 -20.80
N PHE A 321 -6.89 -4.50 -20.79
CA PHE A 321 -6.89 -5.60 -19.83
C PHE A 321 -7.24 -6.91 -20.53
N LEU A 322 -6.55 -8.00 -20.21
CA LEU A 322 -6.63 -9.35 -20.79
C LEU A 322 -6.33 -9.44 -22.30
N SER A 323 -6.93 -8.58 -23.12
CA SER A 323 -6.72 -8.53 -24.56
C SER A 323 -7.17 -7.17 -25.13
N ARG A 324 -6.42 -6.65 -26.11
CA ARG A 324 -6.73 -5.39 -26.83
C ARG A 324 -8.07 -5.42 -27.60
N LYS A 325 -8.73 -6.57 -27.70
CA LYS A 325 -10.05 -6.73 -28.34
C LYS A 325 -11.21 -6.30 -27.45
N PHE A 326 -11.01 -6.24 -26.14
CA PHE A 326 -12.03 -5.81 -25.19
C PHE A 326 -11.98 -4.29 -25.00
N PRO A 327 -13.09 -3.65 -24.61
CA PRO A 327 -13.08 -2.25 -24.20
C PRO A 327 -12.09 -2.02 -23.05
N VAL A 328 -11.53 -0.81 -23.00
CA VAL A 328 -10.68 -0.39 -21.88
C VAL A 328 -11.47 -0.38 -20.56
N VAL A 329 -10.79 -0.69 -19.47
CA VAL A 329 -11.37 -0.77 -18.13
C VAL A 329 -10.37 -0.29 -17.08
N SER A 330 -10.86 0.37 -16.03
CA SER A 330 -10.06 0.76 -14.87
C SER A 330 -9.81 -0.46 -13.99
N ILE A 331 -8.54 -0.73 -13.69
CA ILE A 331 -8.09 -1.91 -12.95
C ILE A 331 -6.94 -1.55 -12.00
N ILE A 332 -6.72 -2.41 -11.01
CA ILE A 332 -5.41 -2.55 -10.40
C ILE A 332 -4.44 -3.11 -11.43
N ARG A 333 -3.20 -2.62 -11.44
CA ARG A 333 -2.19 -3.05 -12.42
C ARG A 333 -0.75 -2.97 -11.85
N PRO A 334 0.05 -4.04 -11.97
CA PRO A 334 -0.26 -5.33 -12.61
C PRO A 334 -1.22 -6.22 -11.82
N THR A 335 -1.81 -7.20 -12.49
CA THR A 335 -2.47 -8.36 -11.82
C THR A 335 -2.02 -9.70 -12.40
N GLU A 336 -1.07 -9.70 -13.34
CA GLU A 336 -0.48 -10.93 -13.86
C GLU A 336 0.30 -11.68 -12.78
N THR A 337 0.14 -13.00 -12.78
CA THR A 337 0.58 -13.83 -11.65
C THR A 337 2.02 -14.28 -11.76
N GLN A 338 2.58 -14.32 -12.98
CA GLN A 338 3.89 -14.90 -13.22
C GLN A 338 5.01 -14.03 -12.65
N GLY A 339 5.69 -14.54 -11.61
CA GLY A 339 6.81 -13.84 -11.00
C GLY A 339 6.35 -12.73 -10.04
N ALA A 340 5.08 -12.73 -9.60
CA ALA A 340 4.54 -11.66 -8.76
C ALA A 340 5.29 -11.55 -7.43
N ALA A 341 5.55 -12.69 -6.77
CA ALA A 341 6.26 -12.70 -5.49
C ALA A 341 7.74 -12.33 -5.65
N MET A 342 8.42 -12.89 -6.65
CA MET A 342 9.80 -12.52 -6.98
C MET A 342 9.93 -11.06 -7.41
N GLY A 343 8.93 -10.54 -8.12
CA GLY A 343 8.84 -9.14 -8.53
C GLY A 343 8.77 -8.21 -7.32
N ALA A 344 7.90 -8.53 -6.35
CA ALA A 344 7.81 -7.77 -5.09
C ALA A 344 9.13 -7.81 -4.29
N ALA A 345 9.71 -9.00 -4.10
CA ALA A 345 11.00 -9.13 -3.40
C ALA A 345 12.13 -8.35 -4.09
N LYS A 346 12.16 -8.37 -5.44
CA LYS A 346 13.10 -7.60 -6.23
C LYS A 346 12.86 -6.10 -6.11
N ALA A 347 11.61 -5.64 -6.18
CA ALA A 347 11.27 -4.23 -6.07
C ALA A 347 11.69 -3.64 -4.72
N LEU A 348 11.38 -4.32 -3.60
CA LEU A 348 11.81 -3.90 -2.26
C LEU A 348 13.34 -3.92 -2.10
N THR A 349 14.02 -4.85 -2.79
CA THR A 349 15.50 -4.90 -2.80
C THR A 349 16.10 -3.73 -3.58
N ASP A 350 15.57 -3.45 -4.78
CA ASP A 350 16.04 -2.38 -5.66
C ASP A 350 15.74 -1.00 -5.07
N ASP A 351 14.66 -0.86 -4.31
CA ASP A 351 14.32 0.35 -3.55
C ASP A 351 15.39 0.66 -2.48
N GLY A 352 16.19 -0.32 -2.07
CA GLY A 352 17.28 -0.12 -1.11
C GLY A 352 16.87 -0.33 0.35
N LEU A 353 15.63 -0.77 0.62
CA LEU A 353 15.15 -1.09 1.97
C LEU A 353 16.08 -2.05 2.71
N PHE A 354 16.76 -2.94 2.01
CA PHE A 354 17.61 -3.97 2.61
C PHE A 354 19.11 -3.63 2.57
N ILE A 355 19.50 -2.38 2.26
CA ILE A 355 20.90 -1.96 2.29
C ILE A 355 21.47 -2.17 3.71
N GLY A 356 22.43 -3.08 3.81
CA GLY A 356 23.08 -3.50 5.06
C GLY A 356 22.62 -4.86 5.58
N GLN A 357 21.62 -5.49 4.98
CA GLN A 357 21.16 -6.82 5.38
C GLN A 357 22.17 -7.93 5.03
N SER A 358 22.04 -9.06 5.73
CA SER A 358 22.89 -10.22 5.53
C SER A 358 22.51 -10.99 4.25
N LYS A 359 23.46 -11.75 3.68
CA LYS A 359 23.18 -12.67 2.56
C LYS A 359 22.11 -13.71 2.91
N GLU A 360 22.04 -14.11 4.18
CA GLU A 360 21.05 -15.07 4.67
C GLU A 360 19.64 -14.47 4.65
N PHE A 361 19.47 -13.18 4.96
CA PHE A 361 18.19 -12.49 4.82
C PHE A 361 17.68 -12.57 3.38
N PHE A 362 18.53 -12.23 2.41
CA PHE A 362 18.17 -12.32 0.98
C PHE A 362 17.87 -13.76 0.55
N ALA A 363 18.60 -14.75 1.07
CA ALA A 363 18.33 -16.15 0.76
C ALA A 363 16.93 -16.58 1.24
N VAL A 364 16.56 -16.20 2.47
CA VAL A 364 15.24 -16.51 3.04
C VAL A 364 14.12 -15.79 2.27
N LEU A 365 14.28 -14.50 1.99
CA LEU A 365 13.27 -13.73 1.25
C LEU A 365 13.06 -14.31 -0.17
N ASN A 366 14.15 -14.61 -0.88
CA ASN A 366 14.08 -15.22 -2.21
C ASN A 366 13.46 -16.62 -2.16
N GLU A 367 13.78 -17.44 -1.16
CA GLU A 367 13.18 -18.76 -1.01
C GLU A 367 11.67 -18.68 -0.84
N LEU A 368 11.18 -17.80 0.03
CA LEU A 368 9.75 -17.58 0.24
C LEU A 368 9.06 -17.12 -1.06
N ALA A 369 9.67 -16.16 -1.78
CA ALA A 369 9.15 -15.66 -3.03
C ALA A 369 9.10 -16.73 -4.13
N VAL A 370 10.16 -17.52 -4.31
CA VAL A 370 10.20 -18.64 -5.26
C VAL A 370 9.13 -19.67 -4.95
N GLN A 371 8.93 -20.02 -3.67
CA GLN A 371 7.91 -20.99 -3.28
C GLN A 371 6.49 -20.48 -3.55
N ALA A 372 6.21 -19.20 -3.25
CA ALA A 372 4.93 -18.58 -3.56
C ALA A 372 4.69 -18.49 -5.08
N ASP A 373 5.74 -18.21 -5.86
CA ASP A 373 5.64 -18.18 -7.32
C ASP A 373 5.48 -19.58 -7.97
N ALA A 374 5.95 -20.62 -7.28
CA ALA A 374 5.76 -22.00 -7.72
C ALA A 374 4.33 -22.52 -7.43
N ALA A 375 3.55 -21.83 -6.60
CA ALA A 375 2.17 -22.20 -6.32
C ALA A 375 1.31 -22.13 -7.59
N ARG A 376 0.49 -23.15 -7.80
CA ARG A 376 -0.40 -23.26 -8.95
C ARG A 376 -1.82 -23.49 -8.48
N HIS A 377 -2.76 -22.81 -9.12
CA HIS A 377 -4.17 -23.09 -8.94
C HIS A 377 -4.49 -24.46 -9.56
N GLY A 378 -4.72 -25.47 -8.72
CA GLY A 378 -5.23 -26.79 -9.08
C GLY A 378 -4.35 -27.64 -10.00
N PHE A 379 -3.64 -28.61 -9.43
CA PHE A 379 -3.56 -30.00 -9.92
C PHE A 379 -3.34 -30.95 -8.76
#